data_AF-A0A0N5AQZ3-F1
#
_entry.id   AF-A0A0N5AQZ3-F1
#
_cell.length_a   1.000
_cell.length_b   1.000
_cell.length_c   1.000
_cell.angle_alpha   90.00
_cell.angle_beta   90.00
_cell.angle_gamma   90.00
#
_symmetry.space_group_name_H-M   'P 1'
#
loop_
_entity.id
_entity.type
_entity.pdbx_description
1 polymer ?
#
loop_
_entity_poly.entity_id
_entity_poly.type
_entity_poly.pdbx_seq_one_letter_code
_entity_poly.pdbx_strand_id
1 'polypeptide(L)'
;MLLLQLRRSLCKVVSFNKPLFNLYSSAKTTPASDKDDIDFRKPHTAVLFGDTVVCWHPDPEFPYEHSRPIDLKALKKAEGVVFSSQILESDKLRPKKGPSNSELREIFYTVPQQFVLRPREDRLYGVSAPIPKRK
;
A
#
# COMPACT_ATOMS: atom_id res chain seq x y z
N MET A 1 32.69 -27.30 -13.64
CA MET A 1 33.21 -26.42 -14.71
C MET A 1 32.21 -26.37 -15.86
N LEU A 2 31.32 -25.36 -15.90
CA LEU A 2 30.61 -24.95 -17.12
C LEU A 2 30.31 -23.44 -16.98
N LEU A 3 31.17 -22.62 -17.58
CA LEU A 3 30.98 -21.17 -17.70
C LEU A 3 30.10 -20.91 -18.93
N LEU A 4 28.86 -20.43 -18.71
CA LEU A 4 28.03 -19.90 -19.78
C LEU A 4 28.61 -18.55 -20.23
N GLN A 5 29.29 -18.55 -21.38
CA GLN A 5 29.69 -17.32 -22.04
C GLN A 5 28.46 -16.63 -22.64
N LEU A 6 27.96 -15.61 -21.96
CA LEU A 6 27.01 -14.67 -22.54
C LEU A 6 27.76 -13.80 -23.56
N ARG A 7 27.45 -14.01 -24.84
CA ARG A 7 27.95 -13.18 -25.95
C ARG A 7 27.56 -11.73 -25.68
N ARG A 8 28.57 -10.86 -25.59
CA ARG A 8 28.42 -9.40 -25.51
C ARG A 8 27.89 -8.88 -26.85
N SER A 9 26.58 -8.91 -27.05
CA SER A 9 25.92 -8.07 -28.06
C SER A 9 25.86 -6.63 -27.51
N LEU A 10 26.19 -5.67 -28.37
CA LEU A 10 26.36 -4.25 -28.03
C LEU A 10 25.02 -3.58 -27.71
N CYS A 11 24.44 -3.86 -26.54
CA CYS A 11 23.28 -3.13 -26.05
C CYS A 11 23.72 -1.73 -25.58
N LYS A 12 23.20 -0.66 -26.21
CA LYS A 12 23.34 0.70 -25.72
C LYS A 12 22.33 0.94 -24.60
N VAL A 13 22.78 0.89 -23.36
CA VAL A 13 21.99 1.36 -22.21
C VAL A 13 21.96 2.87 -22.26
N VAL A 14 20.79 3.47 -22.47
CA VAL A 14 20.60 4.93 -22.48
C VAL A 14 19.82 5.29 -21.22
N SER A 15 20.51 5.72 -20.17
CA SER A 15 19.84 6.17 -18.94
C SER A 15 19.06 7.46 -19.22
N PHE A 16 17.74 7.34 -19.36
CA PHE A 16 16.82 8.49 -19.41
C PHE A 16 16.38 8.83 -17.99
N ASN A 17 17.01 9.85 -17.40
CA ASN A 17 16.66 10.33 -16.06
C ASN A 17 15.50 11.35 -16.05
N LYS A 18 14.62 11.34 -17.08
CA LYS A 18 13.51 12.31 -17.20
C LYS A 18 12.24 11.68 -17.78
N PRO A 19 11.04 12.07 -17.28
CA PRO A 19 9.78 11.59 -17.83
C PRO A 19 9.60 12.03 -19.29
N LEU A 20 8.89 11.20 -20.07
CA LEU A 20 8.71 11.25 -21.53
C LEU A 20 7.94 12.49 -22.07
N PHE A 21 7.91 13.61 -21.35
CA PHE A 21 7.29 14.86 -21.79
C PHE A 21 8.36 15.91 -22.11
N ASN A 22 9.10 15.70 -23.19
CA ASN A 22 9.61 16.74 -24.09
C ASN A 22 10.61 16.13 -25.07
N LEU A 23 10.13 15.74 -26.26
CA LEU A 23 10.99 15.45 -27.41
C LEU A 23 10.77 16.53 -28.48
N TYR A 24 11.20 17.75 -28.19
CA TYR A 24 11.68 18.71 -29.18
C TYR A 24 12.61 19.69 -28.46
N SER A 25 13.85 19.27 -28.21
CA SER A 25 14.99 20.19 -28.19
C SER A 25 16.26 19.37 -28.05
N SER A 26 17.13 19.54 -29.03
CA SER A 26 18.53 19.13 -29.00
C SER A 26 19.16 19.46 -27.64
N ALA A 27 19.54 18.43 -26.88
CA ALA A 27 20.28 18.59 -25.64
C ALA A 27 21.48 17.63 -25.67
N LYS A 28 22.65 18.26 -25.80
CA LYS A 28 24.02 17.72 -25.73
C LYS A 28 24.11 16.42 -24.92
N THR A 29 24.38 15.33 -25.62
CA THR A 29 24.79 14.05 -25.06
C THR A 29 26.20 14.17 -24.50
N THR A 30 26.37 14.13 -23.18
CA THR A 30 27.65 13.70 -22.59
C THR A 30 27.68 12.17 -22.67
N PRO A 31 28.60 11.56 -23.45
CA PRO A 31 28.80 10.12 -23.36
C PRO A 31 29.47 9.84 -22.02
N ALA A 32 28.71 9.38 -21.02
CA ALA A 32 29.27 8.82 -19.81
C ALA A 32 29.96 7.50 -20.20
N SER A 33 31.24 7.63 -20.56
CA SER A 33 32.18 6.52 -20.63
C SER A 33 32.71 6.33 -19.22
N ASP A 34 32.01 5.54 -18.40
CA ASP A 34 32.59 5.00 -17.18
C ASP A 34 32.04 3.59 -16.96
N LYS A 35 32.91 2.71 -16.45
CA LYS A 35 32.60 1.35 -16.01
C LYS A 35 31.81 1.41 -14.71
N ASP A 36 30.70 2.13 -14.71
CA ASP A 36 29.89 2.33 -13.53
C ASP A 36 28.95 1.13 -13.38
N ASP A 37 29.02 0.50 -12.22
CA ASP A 37 28.04 -0.52 -11.82
C ASP A 37 26.62 0.06 -11.97
N ILE A 38 25.74 -0.65 -12.67
CA ILE A 38 24.36 -0.21 -12.90
C ILE A 38 23.64 -0.13 -11.55
N ASP A 39 23.33 1.09 -11.12
CA ASP A 39 22.63 1.34 -9.86
C ASP A 39 21.12 1.05 -10.01
N PHE A 40 20.69 -0.17 -9.65
CA PHE A 40 19.29 -0.61 -9.73
C PHE A 40 18.32 0.18 -8.84
N ARG A 41 18.78 1.11 -8.01
CA ARG A 41 17.91 1.99 -7.21
C ARG A 41 17.26 3.11 -8.03
N LYS A 42 17.77 3.38 -9.23
CA LYS A 42 17.24 4.42 -10.12
C LYS A 42 16.41 3.81 -11.24
N PRO A 43 15.41 4.53 -11.77
CA PRO A 43 14.68 4.08 -12.93
C PRO A 43 15.61 4.04 -14.15
N HIS A 44 15.49 3.00 -14.96
CA HIS A 44 16.28 2.83 -16.17
C HIS A 44 15.37 2.49 -17.34
N THR A 45 15.72 3.00 -18.52
CA THR A 45 15.07 2.62 -19.77
C THR A 45 16.15 2.16 -20.73
N ALA A 46 15.93 1.03 -21.38
CA ALA A 46 16.83 0.51 -22.39
C ALA A 46 16.04 0.21 -23.66
N VAL A 47 16.63 0.50 -24.81
CA VAL A 47 16.08 0.12 -26.11
C VAL A 47 16.89 -1.05 -26.63
N LEU A 48 16.24 -2.20 -26.81
CA LEU A 48 16.85 -3.41 -27.37
C LEU A 48 16.86 -3.33 -28.89
N PHE A 49 17.70 -4.15 -29.52
CA PHE A 49 17.62 -4.35 -30.98
C PHE A 49 16.26 -4.98 -31.33
N GLY A 50 15.51 -4.33 -32.23
CA GLY A 50 14.14 -4.73 -32.59
C GLY A 50 13.04 -3.87 -31.95
N ASP A 51 13.31 -2.57 -31.75
CA ASP A 51 12.37 -1.54 -31.28
C ASP A 51 11.61 -1.87 -29.98
N THR A 52 12.16 -2.78 -29.17
CA THR A 52 11.58 -3.17 -27.89
C THR A 52 12.16 -2.27 -26.79
N VAL A 53 11.28 -1.59 -26.06
CA VAL A 53 11.64 -0.72 -24.93
C VAL A 53 11.45 -1.49 -23.62
N VAL A 54 12.51 -1.56 -22.81
CA VAL A 54 12.49 -2.16 -21.47
C VAL A 54 12.63 -1.05 -20.44
N CYS A 55 11.71 -1.01 -19.49
CA CYS A 55 11.71 -0.04 -18.39
C CYS A 55 11.88 -0.76 -17.05
N TRP A 56 12.87 -0.34 -16.27
CA TRP A 56 13.07 -0.71 -14.88
C TRP A 56 12.57 0.42 -13.99
N HIS A 57 11.59 0.13 -13.14
CA HIS A 57 11.01 1.07 -12.18
C HIS A 57 11.10 0.47 -10.76
N PRO A 58 12.17 0.76 -10.00
CA PRO A 58 12.23 0.29 -8.62
C PRO A 58 11.15 0.99 -7.77
N ASP A 59 10.60 0.28 -6.79
CA ASP A 59 9.64 0.87 -5.86
C ASP A 59 10.35 1.94 -5.00
N PRO A 60 9.72 3.11 -4.78
CA PRO A 60 10.33 4.17 -3.98
C PRO A 60 10.42 3.74 -2.51
N GLU A 61 11.61 3.83 -1.93
CA GLU A 61 11.80 3.62 -0.49
C GLU A 61 11.16 4.77 0.30
N PHE A 62 10.47 4.44 1.41
CA PHE A 62 9.95 5.43 2.34
C PHE A 62 11.08 5.90 3.28
N PRO A 63 11.45 7.20 3.28
CA PRO A 63 12.53 7.70 4.13
C PRO A 63 12.22 7.51 5.61
N TYR A 64 13.21 7.06 6.38
CA TYR A 64 13.04 6.81 7.82
C TYR A 64 12.65 8.08 8.59
N GLU A 65 13.18 9.24 8.19
CA GLU A 65 12.90 10.55 8.81
C GLU A 65 11.42 10.96 8.75
N HIS A 66 10.65 10.38 7.82
CA HIS A 66 9.20 10.62 7.69
C HIS A 66 8.35 9.66 8.53
N SER A 67 8.98 8.72 9.24
CA SER A 67 8.30 7.81 10.16
C SER A 67 8.23 8.40 11.57
N ARG A 68 7.22 7.99 12.34
CA ARG A 68 7.14 8.30 13.78
C ARG A 68 7.49 7.05 14.59
N PRO A 69 8.23 7.18 15.70
CA PRO A 69 8.53 6.04 16.56
C PRO A 69 7.24 5.49 17.17
N ILE A 70 7.17 4.17 17.29
CA ILE A 70 6.06 3.49 17.96
C ILE A 70 6.26 3.62 19.48
N ASP A 71 5.27 4.16 20.19
CA ASP A 71 5.32 4.25 21.65
C ASP A 71 5.04 2.88 22.30
N LEU A 72 6.11 2.19 22.68
CA LEU A 72 6.04 0.88 23.35
C LEU A 72 5.42 0.96 24.75
N LYS A 73 5.48 2.12 25.42
CA LYS A 73 4.89 2.28 26.76
C LYS A 73 3.37 2.38 26.66
N ALA A 74 2.86 3.07 25.64
CA ALA A 74 1.43 3.12 25.35
C ALA A 74 0.88 1.72 25.00
N LEU A 75 1.60 0.93 24.20
CA LEU A 75 1.23 -0.44 23.86
C LEU A 75 1.13 -1.35 25.09
N LYS A 76 2.15 -1.35 25.97
CA LYS A 76 2.12 -2.17 27.19
C LYS A 76 0.99 -1.79 28.15
N LYS A 77 0.64 -0.50 28.22
CA LYS A 77 -0.52 -0.03 29.00
C LYS A 77 -1.83 -0.52 28.40
N ALA A 78 -1.98 -0.50 27.07
CA ALA A 78 -3.18 -0.97 26.40
C ALA A 78 -3.37 -2.49 26.56
N GLU A 79 -2.31 -3.29 26.47
CA GLU A 79 -2.36 -4.75 26.68
C GLU A 79 -2.82 -5.11 28.11
N GLY A 80 -2.36 -4.39 29.12
CA GLY A 80 -2.74 -4.64 30.51
C GLY A 80 -4.20 -4.29 30.84
N VAL A 81 -4.81 -3.37 30.10
CA VAL A 81 -6.21 -2.97 30.32
C VAL A 81 -7.16 -4.07 29.84
N VAL A 82 -6.94 -4.63 28.64
CA VAL A 82 -7.84 -5.61 28.00
C VAL A 82 -7.97 -6.92 28.80
N PHE A 83 -6.92 -7.33 29.52
CA PHE A 83 -6.93 -8.57 30.33
C PHE A 83 -7.16 -8.35 31.83
N SER A 84 -7.52 -7.13 32.25
CA SER A 84 -7.84 -6.89 33.65
C SER A 84 -9.10 -7.69 34.04
N SER A 85 -9.02 -8.44 35.15
CA SER A 85 -10.12 -9.27 35.67
C SER A 85 -11.43 -8.47 35.85
N GLN A 86 -11.30 -7.19 36.16
CA GLN A 86 -12.41 -6.24 36.29
C GLN A 86 -13.18 -6.03 34.98
N ILE A 87 -12.52 -5.99 33.82
CA ILE A 87 -13.20 -5.86 32.52
C ILE A 87 -13.93 -7.15 32.18
N LEU A 88 -13.29 -8.31 32.41
CA LEU A 88 -13.92 -9.62 32.19
C LEU A 88 -15.14 -9.86 33.07
N GLU A 89 -15.13 -9.33 34.31
CA GLU A 89 -16.29 -9.36 35.20
C GLU A 89 -17.36 -8.35 34.78
N SER A 90 -16.98 -7.15 34.34
CA SER A 90 -17.92 -6.17 33.79
C SER A 90 -18.61 -6.65 32.51
N ASP A 91 -17.94 -7.47 31.70
CA ASP A 91 -18.51 -8.08 30.49
C ASP A 91 -19.62 -9.07 30.80
N LYS A 92 -19.56 -9.75 31.94
CA LYS A 92 -20.64 -10.62 32.43
C LYS A 92 -21.83 -9.82 32.95
N LEU A 93 -21.61 -8.57 33.36
CA LEU A 93 -22.64 -7.64 33.83
C LEU A 93 -23.25 -6.79 32.70
N ARG A 94 -22.69 -6.85 31.48
CA ARG A 94 -23.29 -6.16 30.35
C ARG A 94 -24.70 -6.71 30.09
N PRO A 95 -25.69 -5.84 29.84
CA PRO A 95 -27.02 -6.30 29.48
C PRO A 95 -26.94 -7.19 28.23
N LYS A 96 -27.86 -8.16 28.09
CA LYS A 96 -27.98 -9.01 26.88
C LYS A 96 -28.10 -8.21 25.57
N LYS A 97 -28.42 -6.92 25.68
CA LYS A 97 -28.52 -5.95 24.60
C LYS A 97 -27.21 -5.17 24.54
N GLY A 98 -26.59 -5.11 23.36
CA GLY A 98 -25.30 -4.45 23.14
C GLY A 98 -25.27 -2.95 23.49
N PRO A 99 -24.16 -2.26 23.19
CA PRO A 99 -23.96 -0.84 23.50
C PRO A 99 -25.09 0.04 22.96
N SER A 100 -25.32 1.18 23.62
CA SER A 100 -26.35 2.13 23.24
C SER A 100 -26.07 2.76 21.87
N ASN A 101 -27.11 3.14 21.13
CA ASN A 101 -26.95 3.86 19.86
C ASN A 101 -26.19 5.19 20.02
N SER A 102 -26.21 5.80 21.21
CA SER A 102 -25.42 6.99 21.52
C SER A 102 -23.91 6.69 21.57
N GLU A 103 -23.54 5.58 22.19
CA GLU A 103 -22.14 5.12 22.28
C GLU A 103 -21.64 4.71 20.89
N LEU A 104 -22.48 4.01 20.12
CA LEU A 104 -22.17 3.64 18.75
C LEU A 104 -21.93 4.86 17.86
N ARG A 105 -22.73 5.92 18.02
CA ARG A 105 -22.52 7.21 17.34
C ARG A 105 -21.16 7.82 17.67
N GLU A 106 -20.75 7.78 18.93
CA GLU A 106 -19.49 8.36 19.39
C GLU A 106 -18.28 7.58 18.89
N ILE A 107 -18.33 6.25 18.93
CA ILE A 107 -17.24 5.37 18.49
C ILE A 107 -17.02 5.44 16.98
N PHE A 108 -18.10 5.35 16.21
CA PHE A 108 -18.03 5.26 14.75
C PHE A 108 -18.12 6.62 14.05
N TYR A 109 -18.38 7.69 14.79
CA TYR A 109 -18.63 9.03 14.24
C TYR A 109 -19.75 9.04 13.18
N THR A 110 -20.80 8.24 13.38
CA THR A 110 -21.94 8.10 12.45
C THR A 110 -23.27 8.56 13.05
N VAL A 111 -24.30 8.62 12.21
CA VAL A 111 -25.66 9.01 12.62
C VAL A 111 -26.35 7.82 13.32
N PRO A 112 -27.07 8.03 14.44
CA PRO A 112 -27.65 6.94 15.22
C PRO A 112 -28.71 6.13 14.46
N GLN A 113 -29.34 6.72 13.44
CA GLN A 113 -30.35 6.07 12.59
C GLN A 113 -29.81 4.83 11.87
N GLN A 114 -28.49 4.78 11.60
CA GLN A 114 -27.84 3.65 10.95
C GLN A 114 -27.85 2.38 11.82
N PHE A 115 -27.95 2.55 13.14
CA PHE A 115 -27.97 1.45 14.10
C PHE A 115 -29.39 1.01 14.48
N VAL A 116 -30.42 1.68 13.95
CA VAL A 116 -31.82 1.27 14.16
C VAL A 116 -32.17 0.13 13.20
N LEU A 117 -32.86 -0.89 13.71
CA LEU A 117 -33.31 -2.01 12.90
C LEU A 117 -34.28 -1.54 11.82
N ARG A 118 -34.03 -1.92 10.56
CA ARG A 118 -34.96 -1.67 9.46
C ARG A 118 -36.26 -2.48 9.63
N PRO A 119 -37.41 -1.99 9.16
CA PRO A 119 -38.66 -2.75 9.16
C PRO A 119 -38.53 -4.02 8.29
N ARG A 120 -39.44 -4.97 8.48
CA ARG A 120 -39.42 -6.26 7.78
C ARG A 120 -39.42 -6.10 6.25
N GLU A 121 -40.23 -5.20 5.72
CA GLU A 121 -40.39 -5.00 4.28
C GLU A 121 -39.07 -4.60 3.62
N ASP A 122 -38.33 -3.65 4.22
CA ASP A 122 -37.02 -3.22 3.74
C ASP A 122 -35.94 -4.30 3.83
N ARG A 123 -36.12 -5.32 4.68
CA ARG A 123 -35.22 -6.46 4.78
C ARG A 123 -35.50 -7.49 3.70
N LEU A 124 -36.78 -7.75 3.38
CA LEU A 124 -37.17 -8.75 2.38
C LEU A 124 -36.54 -8.48 1.01
N TYR A 125 -36.48 -7.20 0.61
CA TYR A 125 -35.89 -6.79 -0.67
C TYR A 125 -34.37 -6.58 -0.61
N GLY A 126 -33.73 -6.76 0.55
CA GLY A 126 -32.28 -6.52 0.75
C GLY A 126 -31.40 -7.77 0.72
N VAL A 127 -31.95 -8.97 0.44
CA VAL A 127 -31.28 -10.27 0.73
C VAL A 127 -30.48 -10.86 -0.45
N SER A 128 -30.25 -10.13 -1.55
CA SER A 128 -29.26 -10.59 -2.54
C SER A 128 -27.91 -9.94 -2.24
N ALA A 129 -26.95 -10.76 -1.79
CA ALA A 129 -25.55 -10.34 -1.84
C ALA A 129 -25.23 -10.00 -3.31
N PRO A 130 -24.69 -8.80 -3.60
CA PRO A 130 -24.33 -8.46 -4.96
C PRO A 130 -23.29 -9.48 -5.46
N ILE A 131 -23.41 -9.87 -6.73
CA ILE A 131 -22.45 -10.79 -7.35
C ILE A 131 -21.04 -10.16 -7.22
N PRO A 132 -20.05 -10.89 -6.67
CA PRO A 132 -18.71 -10.35 -6.53
C PRO A 132 -18.14 -10.00 -7.90
N LYS A 133 -17.67 -8.76 -8.06
CA LYS A 133 -17.20 -8.23 -9.35
C LYS A 133 -15.79 -8.70 -9.74
N ARG A 134 -15.05 -9.33 -8.83
CA ARG A 134 -13.72 -9.92 -9.08
C ARG A 134 -13.85 -11.44 -9.05
N LYS A 135 -13.45 -12.10 -10.15
CA LYS A 135 -13.17 -13.54 -10.22
C LYS A 135 -11.67 -13.75 -10.24
#